data_AF-A0AAE0LZA4-F1
#
_entry.id   AF-A0AAE0LZA4-F1
#
_cell.length_a   1.000
_cell.length_b   1.000
_cell.length_c   1.000
_cell.angle_alpha   90.00
_cell.angle_beta   90.00
_cell.angle_gamma   90.00
#
_symmetry.space_group_name_H-M   'P 1'
#
loop_
_entity.id
_entity.type
_entity.pdbx_description
1 polymer ?
#
loop_
_entity_poly.entity_id
_entity_poly.type
_entity_poly.pdbx_seq_one_letter_code
_entity_poly.pdbx_strand_id
1 'polypeptide(L)'
;MIASHSFIMRRATILLALLTAAPHLVCADSGTVWVTPHESYSSSVGVLGCKVNTDRIAYWPPSVDCTNICVALSYEGRRVNLLRIDQSQGAHDVSYDAWNYLYTGYSATEKPTAGGAMAMEYEDVDISECADLIYTDDGKMPLSAPNSMNFLASCLDQKDSWVGNNHVLYNIMDAICTWGYDEQCTLDWPAANQAACPHGLGTPAALTSAPVYNIQYPTGAKVLAGTPAQPGVVGDVPAGSGGGHVGFKGSATIILISSPFMFWLLW
;
A
#
# COMPACT_ATOMS: atom_id res chain seq x y z
N MET A 1 -4.08 82.35 43.52
CA MET A 1 -3.56 81.73 42.29
C MET A 1 -3.17 80.31 42.65
N ILE A 2 -3.94 79.33 42.15
CA ILE A 2 -4.01 77.95 42.66
C ILE A 2 -3.39 76.98 41.64
N ALA A 3 -2.54 76.11 42.18
CA ALA A 3 -2.17 74.73 41.82
C ALA A 3 -1.66 74.38 40.41
N SER A 4 -0.38 73.94 40.40
CA SER A 4 0.22 73.08 39.38
C SER A 4 -0.37 71.66 39.44
N HIS A 5 -0.78 71.13 38.29
CA HIS A 5 -1.18 69.74 38.12
C HIS A 5 -0.03 68.91 37.52
N SER A 6 0.49 67.97 38.31
CA SER A 6 1.42 66.93 37.87
C SER A 6 0.66 65.82 37.13
N PHE A 7 0.95 65.62 35.84
CA PHE A 7 0.47 64.46 35.08
C PHE A 7 1.45 63.29 35.25
N ILE A 8 1.03 62.26 35.98
CA ILE A 8 1.73 60.98 36.09
C ILE A 8 1.31 60.11 34.89
N MET A 9 2.21 59.94 33.92
CA MET A 9 2.03 59.06 32.77
C MET A 9 2.25 57.60 33.21
N ARG A 10 1.17 56.81 33.33
CA ARG A 10 1.24 55.38 33.61
C ARG A 10 1.66 54.64 32.34
N ARG A 11 2.84 54.00 32.36
CA ARG A 11 3.30 53.06 31.33
C ARG A 11 2.48 51.77 31.45
N ALA A 12 1.65 51.48 30.45
CA ALA A 12 1.00 50.18 30.31
C ALA A 12 1.93 49.25 29.52
N THR A 13 2.51 48.27 30.21
CA THR A 13 3.34 47.23 29.59
C THR A 13 2.41 46.16 29.03
N ILE A 14 2.26 46.08 27.72
CA ILE A 14 1.53 45.01 27.03
C ILE A 14 2.47 43.79 26.95
N LEU A 15 2.21 42.75 27.75
CA LEU A 15 2.86 41.44 27.57
C LEU A 15 2.19 40.72 26.39
N LEU A 16 2.92 40.59 25.29
CA LEU A 16 2.54 39.75 24.16
C LEU A 16 2.84 38.29 24.52
N ALA A 17 1.82 37.51 24.86
CA ALA A 17 1.97 36.07 25.07
C ALA A 17 2.14 35.39 23.70
N LEU A 18 3.38 35.03 23.36
CA LEU A 18 3.67 34.11 22.26
C LEU A 18 3.17 32.72 22.65
N LEU A 19 1.98 32.33 22.16
CA LEU A 19 1.59 30.92 22.12
C LEU A 19 2.49 30.23 21.10
N THR A 20 3.56 29.60 21.55
CA THR A 20 4.28 28.60 20.77
C THR A 20 3.35 27.40 20.61
N ALA A 21 2.82 27.18 19.42
CA ALA A 21 2.20 25.91 19.06
C ALA A 21 3.27 24.83 19.21
N ALA A 22 3.15 24.00 20.24
CA ALA A 22 4.00 22.82 20.37
C ALA A 22 3.65 21.91 19.18
N PRO A 23 4.63 21.45 18.39
CA PRO A 23 4.37 20.42 17.39
C PRO A 23 3.83 19.19 18.13
N HIS A 24 2.69 18.68 17.67
CA HIS A 24 2.21 17.37 18.10
C HIS A 24 3.27 16.35 17.66
N LEU A 25 4.12 15.90 18.58
CA LEU A 25 4.88 14.67 18.39
C LEU A 25 3.85 13.53 18.33
N VAL A 26 3.49 13.12 17.12
CA VAL A 26 2.94 11.79 16.90
C VAL A 26 4.04 10.83 17.36
N CYS A 27 3.82 10.10 18.46
CA CYS A 27 4.69 8.98 18.78
C CYS A 27 4.56 8.00 17.61
N ALA A 28 5.64 7.80 16.87
CA ALA A 28 5.77 6.69 15.94
C ALA A 28 5.50 5.39 16.72
N ASP A 29 4.45 4.67 16.35
CA ASP A 29 4.21 3.33 16.89
C ASP A 29 5.26 2.39 16.31
N SER A 30 5.73 1.45 17.12
CA SER A 30 6.77 0.51 16.70
C SER A 30 6.69 -0.77 17.52
N GLY A 31 7.21 -1.85 16.96
CA GLY A 31 7.28 -3.13 17.64
C GLY A 31 7.60 -4.28 16.69
N THR A 32 7.38 -5.51 17.17
CA THR A 32 7.62 -6.71 16.39
C THR A 32 6.31 -7.27 15.83
N VAL A 33 6.27 -7.56 14.54
CA VAL A 33 5.14 -8.21 13.86
C VAL A 33 5.59 -9.44 13.07
N TRP A 34 4.67 -10.39 12.88
CA TRP A 34 4.90 -11.57 12.06
C TRP A 34 4.49 -11.29 10.62
N VAL A 35 5.48 -11.09 9.75
CA VAL A 35 5.28 -10.63 8.38
C VAL A 35 5.35 -11.79 7.38
N THR A 36 4.36 -11.85 6.48
CA THR A 36 4.22 -12.85 5.41
C THR A 36 4.34 -12.22 4.02
N PRO A 37 4.81 -12.97 3.00
CA PRO A 37 4.88 -12.47 1.63
C PRO A 37 3.50 -12.49 0.95
N HIS A 38 3.15 -11.40 0.25
CA HIS A 38 1.93 -11.24 -0.53
C HIS A 38 2.28 -11.11 -2.02
N GLU A 39 1.74 -11.98 -2.87
CA GLU A 39 2.10 -11.99 -4.30
C GLU A 39 1.35 -10.96 -5.13
N SER A 40 0.10 -10.64 -4.76
CA SER A 40 -0.80 -9.85 -5.60
C SER A 40 -0.93 -8.42 -5.13
N TYR A 41 -0.83 -7.46 -6.05
CA TYR A 41 -1.17 -6.08 -5.72
C TYR A 41 -2.68 -5.92 -5.49
N SER A 42 -3.03 -5.19 -4.44
CA SER A 42 -4.39 -4.75 -4.15
C SER A 42 -4.35 -3.49 -3.28
N SER A 43 -5.48 -2.79 -3.23
CA SER A 43 -5.67 -1.64 -2.35
C SER A 43 -7.14 -1.52 -1.96
N SER A 44 -7.44 -1.65 -0.67
CA SER A 44 -8.78 -1.47 -0.10
C SER A 44 -9.28 -0.03 -0.14
N VAL A 45 -8.38 0.94 -0.38
CA VAL A 45 -8.71 2.37 -0.47
C VAL A 45 -8.62 2.93 -1.89
N GLY A 46 -8.38 2.07 -2.88
CA GLY A 46 -8.36 2.45 -4.28
C GLY A 46 -7.12 3.22 -4.71
N VAL A 47 -5.97 3.02 -4.06
CA VAL A 47 -4.68 3.49 -4.60
C VAL A 47 -4.35 2.70 -5.87
N LEU A 48 -3.83 3.40 -6.87
CA LEU A 48 -3.60 2.83 -8.21
C LEU A 48 -2.19 2.26 -8.34
N GLY A 49 -2.09 0.94 -8.54
CA GLY A 49 -0.83 0.20 -8.65
C GLY A 49 0.06 0.67 -9.80
N CYS A 50 -0.53 1.14 -10.89
CA CYS A 50 0.21 1.70 -12.03
C CYS A 50 0.84 3.07 -11.74
N LYS A 51 0.60 3.65 -10.55
CA LYS A 51 1.09 4.96 -10.12
C LYS A 51 1.89 4.87 -8.81
N VAL A 52 2.20 3.66 -8.32
CA VAL A 52 3.00 3.44 -7.10
C VAL A 52 3.97 2.26 -7.28
N ASN A 53 4.93 2.14 -6.37
CA ASN A 53 5.80 0.98 -6.31
C ASN A 53 5.07 -0.23 -5.72
N THR A 54 4.57 -1.13 -6.56
CA THR A 54 3.84 -2.33 -6.11
C THR A 54 4.72 -3.37 -5.40
N ASP A 55 6.04 -3.23 -5.48
CA ASP A 55 7.00 -4.09 -4.76
C ASP A 55 7.22 -3.62 -3.31
N ARG A 56 6.60 -2.50 -2.90
CA ARG A 56 6.78 -1.86 -1.59
C ARG A 56 5.45 -1.51 -0.91
N ILE A 57 4.54 -2.48 -0.82
CA ILE A 57 3.22 -2.32 -0.22
C ILE A 57 3.10 -3.12 1.08
N ALA A 58 2.40 -2.54 2.05
CA ALA A 58 2.00 -3.16 3.31
C ALA A 58 0.48 -3.37 3.33
N TYR A 59 0.07 -4.59 3.65
CA TYR A 59 -1.31 -5.08 3.78
C TYR A 59 -1.58 -5.40 5.25
N TRP A 60 -2.02 -4.40 6.01
CA TRP A 60 -2.00 -4.45 7.48
C TRP A 60 -3.39 -4.82 8.06
N PRO A 61 -3.47 -5.43 9.26
CA PRO A 61 -4.76 -5.80 9.84
C PRO A 61 -5.71 -4.61 10.11
N PRO A 62 -5.26 -3.48 10.68
CA PRO A 62 -6.14 -2.33 10.88
C PRO A 62 -6.45 -1.64 9.55
N SER A 63 -7.60 -0.97 9.49
CA SER A 63 -7.99 -0.13 8.36
C SER A 63 -6.90 0.89 8.00
N VAL A 64 -6.84 1.23 6.71
CA VAL A 64 -5.92 2.26 6.20
C VAL A 64 -6.29 3.62 6.80
N ASP A 65 -5.28 4.34 7.28
CA ASP A 65 -5.41 5.65 7.90
C ASP A 65 -5.29 6.79 6.88
N CYS A 66 -5.67 8.00 7.27
CA CYS A 66 -5.61 9.20 6.44
C CYS A 66 -4.27 9.97 6.53
N THR A 67 -3.39 9.57 7.45
CA THR A 67 -2.09 10.21 7.74
C THR A 67 -0.98 9.17 7.91
N ASN A 68 -1.23 8.09 8.64
CA ASN A 68 -0.27 7.02 8.89
C ASN A 68 -0.31 5.95 7.78
N ILE A 69 0.25 6.33 6.63
CA ILE A 69 0.23 5.53 5.38
C ILE A 69 1.63 5.07 4.93
N CYS A 70 2.66 5.29 5.75
CA CYS A 70 4.02 4.84 5.51
C CYS A 70 4.54 4.07 6.72
N VAL A 71 5.06 2.87 6.49
CA VAL A 71 5.63 2.02 7.54
C VAL A 71 7.01 1.57 7.11
N ALA A 72 7.96 1.57 8.03
CA ALA A 72 9.25 0.96 7.82
C ALA A 72 9.25 -0.45 8.44
N LEU A 73 9.82 -1.40 7.71
CA LEU A 73 10.14 -2.73 8.24
C LEU A 73 11.65 -2.94 8.26
N SER A 74 12.13 -3.64 9.28
CA SER A 74 13.53 -4.03 9.36
C SER A 74 13.74 -5.46 9.84
N TYR A 75 14.77 -6.10 9.28
CA TYR A 75 15.18 -7.46 9.62
C TYR A 75 16.69 -7.62 9.41
N GLU A 76 17.41 -8.06 10.44
CA GLU A 76 18.87 -8.31 10.39
C GLU A 76 19.68 -7.17 9.74
N GLY A 77 19.39 -5.93 10.12
CA GLY A 77 20.09 -4.74 9.63
C GLY A 77 19.66 -4.23 8.25
N ARG A 78 18.73 -4.91 7.57
CA ARG A 78 18.07 -4.41 6.35
C ARG A 78 16.80 -3.66 6.73
N ARG A 79 16.47 -2.63 5.96
CA ARG A 79 15.27 -1.81 6.14
C ARG A 79 14.63 -1.51 4.79
N VAL A 80 13.30 -1.49 4.74
CA VAL A 80 12.51 -0.99 3.61
C VAL A 80 11.37 -0.12 4.15
N ASN A 81 10.99 0.89 3.38
CA ASN A 81 9.79 1.67 3.60
C ASN A 81 8.68 1.13 2.69
N LEU A 82 7.44 1.12 3.17
CA LEU A 82 6.29 0.51 2.51
C LEU A 82 5.07 1.41 2.62
N LEU A 83 4.31 1.52 1.53
CA LEU A 83 3.01 2.18 1.54
C LEU A 83 1.95 1.27 2.18
N ARG A 84 1.32 1.76 3.24
CA ARG A 84 0.23 1.07 3.94
C ARG A 84 -1.11 1.51 3.36
N ILE A 85 -1.50 0.84 2.28
CA ILE A 85 -2.64 1.23 1.43
C ILE A 85 -3.63 0.09 1.21
N ASP A 86 -3.46 -1.01 1.93
CA ASP A 86 -4.39 -2.11 1.91
C ASP A 86 -4.58 -2.72 3.30
N GLN A 87 -5.72 -3.37 3.46
CA GLN A 87 -6.09 -4.03 4.68
C GLN A 87 -6.03 -5.54 4.46
N SER A 88 -5.36 -6.25 5.36
CA SER A 88 -5.43 -7.70 5.42
C SER A 88 -6.61 -8.17 6.28
N GLN A 89 -6.97 -9.44 6.18
CA GLN A 89 -7.98 -10.06 7.05
C GLN A 89 -7.40 -10.53 8.40
N GLY A 90 -6.35 -9.88 8.91
CA GLY A 90 -5.77 -10.18 10.23
C GLY A 90 -4.27 -10.46 10.25
N ALA A 91 -3.60 -10.52 9.10
CA ALA A 91 -2.16 -10.80 8.98
C ALA A 91 -1.34 -9.54 8.69
N HIS A 92 -0.04 -9.53 8.95
CA HIS A 92 0.82 -8.46 8.44
C HIS A 92 1.45 -8.99 7.16
N ASP A 93 0.88 -8.67 6.00
CA ASP A 93 1.46 -9.09 4.73
C ASP A 93 2.15 -7.92 4.04
N VAL A 94 3.25 -8.18 3.33
CA VAL A 94 3.91 -7.18 2.48
C VAL A 94 4.15 -7.74 1.10
N SER A 95 4.34 -6.88 0.09
CA SER A 95 4.72 -7.31 -1.25
C SER A 95 5.84 -8.36 -1.19
N TYR A 96 5.72 -9.44 -1.97
CA TYR A 96 6.67 -10.55 -1.93
C TYR A 96 8.12 -10.09 -2.13
N ASP A 97 8.36 -9.08 -2.97
CA ASP A 97 9.69 -8.49 -3.13
C ASP A 97 10.26 -7.88 -1.84
N ALA A 98 9.46 -7.07 -1.13
CA ALA A 98 9.87 -6.47 0.14
C ALA A 98 10.21 -7.54 1.18
N TRP A 99 9.34 -8.54 1.32
CA TRP A 99 9.56 -9.66 2.23
C TRP A 99 10.85 -10.43 1.86
N ASN A 100 11.05 -10.74 0.58
CA ASN A 100 12.20 -11.49 0.10
C ASN A 100 13.51 -10.71 0.26
N TYR A 101 13.49 -9.39 0.02
CA TYR A 101 14.64 -8.53 0.25
C TYR A 101 15.00 -8.46 1.74
N LEU A 102 14.01 -8.23 2.60
CA LEU A 102 14.22 -8.22 4.04
C LEU A 102 14.77 -9.56 4.54
N TYR A 103 14.31 -10.69 4.01
CA TYR A 103 14.78 -12.00 4.44
C TYR A 103 16.15 -12.38 3.85
N THR A 104 16.37 -12.16 2.55
CA THR A 104 17.52 -12.71 1.81
C THR A 104 18.56 -11.69 1.36
N GLY A 105 18.16 -10.42 1.25
CA GLY A 105 18.99 -9.32 0.72
C GLY A 105 18.85 -9.12 -0.78
N TYR A 106 18.00 -9.90 -1.44
CA TYR A 106 17.79 -9.88 -2.89
C TYR A 106 16.32 -9.65 -3.24
N SER A 107 16.07 -9.05 -4.40
CA SER A 107 14.72 -8.98 -4.98
C SER A 107 14.14 -10.39 -5.17
N ALA A 108 12.83 -10.54 -5.00
CA ALA A 108 12.12 -11.78 -5.31
C ALA A 108 12.23 -12.14 -6.80
N THR A 109 12.45 -11.17 -7.69
CA THR A 109 12.65 -11.42 -9.12
C THR A 109 14.07 -11.87 -9.48
N GLU A 110 15.02 -11.70 -8.55
CA GLU A 110 16.42 -12.07 -8.74
C GLU A 110 16.73 -13.41 -8.05
N LYS A 111 16.36 -13.53 -6.77
CA LYS A 111 16.60 -14.72 -5.95
C LYS A 111 15.36 -15.03 -5.11
N PRO A 112 14.29 -15.54 -5.75
CA PRO A 112 13.05 -15.87 -5.05
C PRO A 112 13.30 -16.95 -4.01
N THR A 113 12.71 -16.77 -2.82
CA THR A 113 12.78 -17.72 -1.73
C THR A 113 11.38 -18.03 -1.22
N ALA A 114 11.12 -19.32 -0.97
CA ALA A 114 9.92 -19.77 -0.29
C ALA A 114 10.10 -19.65 1.23
N GLY A 115 9.06 -19.22 1.93
CA GLY A 115 9.02 -19.10 3.38
C GLY A 115 7.63 -18.77 3.89
N GLY A 116 7.55 -18.19 5.08
CA GLY A 116 6.28 -17.82 5.70
C GLY A 116 6.48 -16.69 6.68
N ALA A 117 5.66 -16.68 7.74
CA ALA A 117 5.71 -15.64 8.75
C ALA A 117 7.10 -15.53 9.39
N MET A 118 7.61 -14.30 9.44
CA MET A 118 8.86 -13.96 10.11
C MET A 118 8.68 -12.78 11.05
N ALA A 119 9.27 -12.86 12.23
CA ALA A 119 9.31 -11.73 13.15
C ALA A 119 10.22 -10.62 12.58
N MET A 120 9.63 -9.46 12.32
CA MET A 120 10.31 -8.25 11.83
C MET A 120 9.92 -7.07 12.70
N GLU A 121 10.81 -6.09 12.83
CA GLU A 121 10.52 -4.85 13.54
C GLU A 121 9.84 -3.86 12.59
N TYR A 122 8.73 -3.27 13.01
CA TYR A 122 8.05 -2.19 12.31
C TYR A 122 8.16 -0.87 13.07
N GLU A 123 8.04 0.21 12.31
CA GLU A 123 7.93 1.57 12.82
C GLU A 123 7.02 2.36 11.87
N ASP A 124 6.02 3.03 12.41
CA ASP A 124 5.25 4.03 11.68
C ASP A 124 6.15 5.24 11.43
N VAL A 125 6.28 5.65 10.17
CA VAL A 125 7.18 6.73 9.77
C VAL A 125 6.44 7.81 9.00
N ASP A 126 7.05 8.99 8.90
CA ASP A 126 6.48 10.08 8.12
C ASP A 126 6.37 9.68 6.65
N ILE A 127 5.27 10.07 5.98
CA ILE A 127 5.03 9.77 4.57
C ILE A 127 6.13 10.27 3.62
N SER A 128 6.92 11.26 4.01
CA SER A 128 8.11 11.66 3.24
C SER A 128 9.14 10.55 3.07
N GLU A 129 9.18 9.56 3.96
CA GLU A 129 10.02 8.35 3.86
C GLU A 129 9.53 7.38 2.76
N CYS A 130 8.28 7.51 2.31
CA CYS A 130 7.70 6.72 1.22
C CYS A 130 7.46 7.56 -0.05
N ALA A 131 7.97 8.80 -0.12
CA ALA A 131 7.68 9.70 -1.24
C ALA A 131 8.16 9.15 -2.60
N ASP A 132 9.26 8.40 -2.61
CA ASP A 132 9.81 7.74 -3.79
C ASP A 132 8.99 6.52 -4.25
N LEU A 133 8.03 6.07 -3.45
CA LEU A 133 7.11 4.98 -3.78
C LEU A 133 5.87 5.47 -4.54
N ILE A 134 5.68 6.80 -4.67
CA ILE A 134 4.55 7.42 -5.37
C ILE A 134 5.05 8.03 -6.68
N TYR A 135 4.45 7.62 -7.80
CA TYR A 135 4.90 7.96 -9.16
C TYR A 135 4.05 9.01 -9.86
N THR A 136 3.25 9.76 -9.11
CA THR A 136 2.56 10.96 -9.63
C THR A 136 3.54 12.11 -9.74
N ASP A 137 3.35 12.99 -10.74
CA ASP A 137 4.27 14.10 -11.01
C ASP A 137 4.44 15.07 -9.82
N ASP A 138 3.42 15.16 -8.96
CA ASP A 138 3.38 16.02 -7.78
C ASP A 138 3.52 15.25 -6.45
N GLY A 139 3.80 13.94 -6.50
CA GLY A 139 3.97 13.09 -5.32
C GLY A 139 2.68 12.87 -4.51
N LYS A 140 1.51 13.25 -5.04
CA LYS A 140 0.21 13.05 -4.37
C LYS A 140 -0.28 11.62 -4.51
N MET A 141 -1.06 11.17 -3.52
CA MET A 141 -1.66 9.84 -3.50
C MET A 141 -2.58 9.62 -4.72
N PRO A 142 -2.28 8.66 -5.61
CA PRO A 142 -3.07 8.38 -6.80
C PRO A 142 -4.27 7.50 -6.46
N LEU A 143 -5.45 8.09 -6.40
CA LEU A 143 -6.68 7.42 -6.02
C LEU A 143 -7.62 7.20 -7.21
N SER A 144 -8.31 6.07 -7.22
CA SER A 144 -9.39 5.75 -8.16
C SER A 144 -10.61 6.62 -7.87
N ALA A 145 -10.87 7.61 -8.73
CA ALA A 145 -12.06 8.46 -8.64
C ALA A 145 -13.39 7.68 -8.51
N PRO A 146 -13.63 6.57 -9.25
CA PRO A 146 -14.87 5.82 -9.09
C PRO A 146 -14.93 4.96 -7.80
N ASN A 147 -13.80 4.56 -7.21
CA ASN A 147 -13.79 3.54 -6.15
C ASN A 147 -13.12 3.94 -4.83
N SER A 148 -12.52 5.13 -4.71
CA SER A 148 -11.86 5.60 -3.48
C SER A 148 -12.67 6.62 -2.67
N MET A 149 -13.84 7.07 -3.17
CA MET A 149 -14.50 8.28 -2.65
C MET A 149 -14.90 8.19 -1.18
N ASN A 150 -15.27 7.01 -0.67
CA ASN A 150 -15.60 6.84 0.75
C ASN A 150 -14.37 7.06 1.64
N PHE A 151 -13.22 6.50 1.25
CA PHE A 151 -11.96 6.73 1.95
C PHE A 151 -11.55 8.20 1.87
N LEU A 152 -11.55 8.77 0.66
CA LEU A 152 -11.16 10.16 0.46
C LEU A 152 -12.06 11.13 1.25
N ALA A 153 -13.38 10.94 1.22
CA ALA A 153 -14.31 11.76 2.00
C ALA A 153 -13.97 11.72 3.50
N SER A 154 -13.69 10.52 4.04
CA SER A 154 -13.30 10.37 5.45
C SER A 154 -11.99 11.09 5.80
N CYS A 155 -11.06 11.19 4.84
CA CYS A 155 -9.82 11.94 5.01
C CYS A 155 -10.01 13.45 4.85
N LEU A 156 -10.90 13.89 3.95
CA LEU A 156 -11.25 15.30 3.76
C LEU A 156 -12.01 15.88 4.96
N ASP A 157 -12.76 15.06 5.69
CA ASP A 157 -13.44 15.43 6.94
C ASP A 157 -12.48 15.54 8.15
N GLN A 158 -11.28 14.96 8.04
CA GLN A 158 -10.26 15.05 9.07
C GLN A 158 -9.40 16.30 8.88
N LYS A 159 -9.39 17.15 9.90
CA LYS A 159 -8.46 18.27 9.95
C LYS A 159 -7.03 17.74 9.96
N ASP A 160 -6.18 18.28 9.09
CA ASP A 160 -4.76 17.96 8.98
C ASP A 160 -4.43 16.53 8.47
N SER A 161 -5.38 15.82 7.83
CA SER A 161 -5.06 14.57 7.12
C SER A 161 -4.04 14.81 6.00
N TRP A 162 -3.02 13.95 5.90
CA TRP A 162 -2.09 14.03 4.78
C TRP A 162 -2.79 13.69 3.45
N VAL A 163 -3.54 12.60 3.38
CA VAL A 163 -4.26 12.18 2.15
C VAL A 163 -5.27 13.23 1.71
N GLY A 164 -6.04 13.79 2.65
CA GLY A 164 -7.01 14.86 2.37
C GLY A 164 -6.36 16.06 1.68
N ASN A 165 -5.11 16.40 2.02
CA ASN A 165 -4.35 17.50 1.43
C ASN A 165 -3.48 17.10 0.23
N ASN A 166 -3.15 15.81 0.07
CA ASN A 166 -2.16 15.32 -0.90
C ASN A 166 -2.71 14.13 -1.69
N HIS A 167 -3.80 14.34 -2.41
CA HIS A 167 -4.39 13.34 -3.30
C HIS A 167 -4.54 13.87 -4.73
N VAL A 168 -4.63 12.93 -5.67
CA VAL A 168 -5.04 13.17 -7.04
C VAL A 168 -5.98 12.03 -7.45
N LEU A 169 -7.08 12.39 -8.09
CA LEU A 169 -8.09 11.44 -8.54
C LEU A 169 -7.87 11.11 -10.01
N TYR A 170 -7.93 9.83 -10.36
CA TYR A 170 -7.90 9.36 -11.75
C TYR A 170 -9.16 8.59 -12.10
N ASN A 171 -9.61 8.68 -13.36
CA ASN A 171 -10.75 7.92 -13.89
C ASN A 171 -10.39 6.45 -14.22
N ILE A 172 -9.54 5.83 -13.39
CA ILE A 172 -9.16 4.42 -13.48
C ILE A 172 -10.04 3.65 -12.50
N MET A 173 -10.63 2.55 -12.97
CA MET A 173 -11.68 1.85 -12.24
C MET A 173 -11.13 0.88 -11.21
N ASP A 174 -10.02 0.21 -11.46
CA ASP A 174 -9.51 -0.82 -10.55
C ASP A 174 -8.08 -0.51 -10.10
N ALA A 175 -7.74 -0.98 -8.89
CA ALA A 175 -6.43 -0.76 -8.29
C ALA A 175 -5.29 -1.36 -9.13
N ILE A 176 -5.55 -2.42 -9.90
CA ILE A 176 -4.56 -3.04 -10.79
C ILE A 176 -4.50 -2.40 -12.19
N CYS A 177 -5.19 -1.29 -12.40
CA CYS A 177 -5.18 -0.46 -13.61
C CYS A 177 -5.49 -1.19 -14.92
N THR A 178 -6.50 -2.07 -14.90
CA THR A 178 -6.93 -2.83 -16.09
C THR A 178 -8.09 -2.16 -16.85
N TRP A 179 -8.86 -1.30 -16.18
CA TRP A 179 -10.03 -0.63 -16.73
C TRP A 179 -10.09 0.86 -16.38
N GLY A 180 -10.60 1.66 -17.33
CA GLY A 180 -10.83 3.09 -17.20
C GLY A 180 -9.93 3.92 -18.10
N TYR A 181 -9.88 5.23 -17.81
CA TYR A 181 -9.08 6.20 -18.54
C TYR A 181 -8.00 6.78 -17.60
N ASP A 182 -6.75 6.80 -18.05
CA ASP A 182 -5.65 7.47 -17.33
C ASP A 182 -5.74 8.98 -17.53
N GLU A 183 -6.72 9.58 -16.84
CA GLU A 183 -7.01 11.01 -16.84
C GLU A 183 -7.30 11.48 -15.42
N GLN A 184 -6.86 12.70 -15.10
CA GLN A 184 -7.15 13.29 -13.79
C GLN A 184 -8.59 13.81 -13.74
N CYS A 185 -9.19 13.67 -12.56
CA CYS A 185 -10.52 14.18 -12.24
C CYS A 185 -10.41 15.31 -11.20
N THR A 186 -11.41 16.19 -11.18
CA THR A 186 -11.53 17.28 -10.21
C THR A 186 -12.68 17.02 -9.26
N LEU A 187 -12.49 17.28 -7.97
CA LEU A 187 -13.52 17.15 -6.94
C LEU A 187 -13.88 18.52 -6.36
N ASP A 188 -15.16 18.85 -6.33
CA ASP A 188 -15.70 20.03 -5.68
C ASP A 188 -16.17 19.67 -4.26
N TRP A 189 -15.24 19.52 -3.32
CA TRP A 189 -15.56 19.17 -1.93
C TRP A 189 -15.76 20.42 -1.07
N PRO A 190 -16.78 20.48 -0.19
CA PRO A 190 -17.78 19.44 0.14
C PRO A 190 -19.08 19.54 -0.67
N ALA A 191 -19.13 20.29 -1.76
CA ALA A 191 -20.35 20.50 -2.55
C ALA A 191 -20.78 19.26 -3.37
N ALA A 192 -19.86 18.36 -3.68
CA ALA A 192 -20.06 17.14 -4.45
C ALA A 192 -19.28 15.95 -3.85
N ASN A 193 -19.87 14.76 -3.93
CA ASN A 193 -19.27 13.49 -3.49
C ASN A 193 -18.79 12.60 -4.66
N GLN A 194 -18.84 13.11 -5.89
CA GLN A 194 -18.34 12.46 -7.09
C GLN A 194 -17.41 13.43 -7.82
N ALA A 195 -16.30 12.91 -8.34
CA ALA A 195 -15.38 13.70 -9.13
C ALA A 195 -15.90 13.90 -10.56
N ALA A 196 -15.60 15.06 -11.14
CA ALA A 196 -15.79 15.34 -12.55
C ALA A 196 -14.54 14.92 -13.32
N CYS A 197 -14.71 14.06 -14.32
CA CYS A 197 -13.64 13.57 -15.19
C CYS A 197 -13.92 13.95 -16.65
N PRO A 198 -12.89 14.04 -17.53
CA PRO A 198 -13.10 14.32 -18.95
C PRO A 198 -13.99 13.30 -19.67
N HIS A 199 -13.80 11.99 -19.41
CA HIS A 199 -14.76 10.95 -19.76
C HIS A 199 -15.75 10.74 -18.61
N GLY A 200 -16.88 10.06 -18.88
CA GLY A 200 -17.82 9.70 -17.82
C GLY A 200 -17.12 8.95 -16.69
N LEU A 201 -17.37 9.34 -15.44
CA LEU A 201 -16.78 8.71 -14.26
C LEU A 201 -17.06 7.20 -14.26
N GLY A 202 -16.01 6.38 -14.14
CA GLY A 202 -16.13 4.93 -14.11
C GLY A 202 -16.56 4.30 -15.44
N THR A 203 -16.37 4.99 -16.57
CA THR A 203 -16.65 4.42 -17.89
C THR A 203 -15.62 3.32 -18.21
N PRO A 204 -16.04 2.08 -18.47
CA PRO A 204 -15.12 1.00 -18.79
C PRO A 204 -14.41 1.23 -20.13
N ALA A 205 -13.08 1.16 -20.10
CA ALA A 205 -12.22 1.09 -21.27
C ALA A 205 -11.00 0.24 -20.90
N ALA A 206 -10.54 -0.64 -21.79
CA ALA A 206 -9.37 -1.46 -21.50
C ALA A 206 -8.13 -0.57 -21.38
N LEU A 207 -7.50 -0.56 -20.20
CA LEU A 207 -6.29 0.20 -19.95
C LEU A 207 -5.08 -0.73 -20.09
N THR A 208 -4.27 -0.47 -21.11
CA THR A 208 -3.11 -1.34 -21.46
C THR A 208 -1.78 -0.59 -21.46
N SER A 209 -1.79 0.73 -21.29
CA SER A 209 -0.61 1.58 -21.33
C SER A 209 0.25 1.52 -20.07
N ALA A 210 -0.32 1.10 -18.94
CA ALA A 210 0.37 1.08 -17.64
C ALA A 210 0.02 -0.20 -16.84
N PRO A 211 0.47 -1.38 -17.31
CA PRO A 211 0.15 -2.66 -16.68
C PRO A 211 0.77 -2.78 -15.28
N VAL A 212 0.01 -3.35 -14.35
CA VAL A 212 0.50 -3.76 -13.03
C VAL A 212 0.96 -5.22 -13.08
N TYR A 213 2.12 -5.51 -12.49
CA TYR A 213 2.66 -6.86 -12.40
C TYR A 213 2.74 -7.33 -10.96
N ASN A 214 2.28 -8.55 -10.73
CA ASN A 214 2.49 -9.32 -9.52
C ASN A 214 3.81 -10.08 -9.62
N ILE A 215 4.43 -10.38 -8.47
CA ILE A 215 5.56 -11.31 -8.41
C ILE A 215 5.03 -12.60 -7.81
N GLN A 216 4.89 -13.62 -8.64
CA GLN A 216 4.31 -14.90 -8.26
C GLN A 216 5.17 -15.57 -7.18
N TYR A 217 4.51 -15.95 -6.08
CA TYR A 217 5.16 -16.68 -5.01
C TYR A 217 5.14 -18.20 -5.29
N PRO A 218 6.21 -18.97 -4.99
CA PRO A 218 7.57 -18.55 -4.62
C PRO A 218 8.51 -18.50 -5.84
N THR A 219 7.99 -18.35 -7.07
CA THR A 219 8.78 -18.50 -8.29
C THR A 219 9.54 -17.23 -8.66
N GLY A 220 9.12 -16.07 -8.15
CA GLY A 220 9.68 -14.77 -8.53
C GLY A 220 9.24 -14.29 -9.92
N ALA A 221 8.37 -15.03 -10.60
CA ALA A 221 7.95 -14.69 -11.96
C ALA A 221 7.04 -13.46 -11.96
N LYS A 222 7.31 -12.50 -12.85
CA LYS A 222 6.41 -11.38 -13.09
C LYS A 222 5.18 -11.86 -13.88
N VAL A 223 4.00 -11.66 -13.31
CA VAL A 223 2.71 -12.05 -13.92
C VAL A 223 1.82 -10.82 -14.00
N LEU A 224 1.17 -10.61 -15.15
CA LEU A 224 0.25 -9.48 -15.31
C LEU A 224 -0.91 -9.61 -14.31
N ALA A 225 -1.14 -8.58 -13.51
CA ALA A 225 -2.23 -8.58 -12.53
C ALA A 225 -3.59 -8.75 -13.23
N GLY A 226 -4.50 -9.51 -12.61
CA GLY A 226 -5.82 -9.82 -13.19
C GLY A 226 -5.82 -10.96 -14.22
N THR A 227 -4.65 -11.52 -14.57
CA THR A 227 -4.61 -12.76 -15.36
C THR A 227 -4.81 -14.00 -14.47
N PRO A 228 -5.58 -15.00 -14.91
CA PRO A 228 -5.72 -16.26 -14.17
C PRO A 228 -4.36 -16.93 -13.98
N ALA A 229 -4.10 -17.44 -12.77
CA ALA A 229 -2.88 -18.17 -12.46
C ALA A 229 -2.66 -19.30 -13.48
N GLN A 230 -1.54 -19.26 -14.19
CA GLN A 230 -1.15 -20.37 -15.06
C GLN A 230 -0.79 -21.57 -14.17
N PRO A 231 -1.30 -22.78 -14.45
CA PRO A 231 -0.85 -23.98 -13.76
C PRO A 231 0.67 -24.09 -13.92
N GLY A 232 1.39 -24.12 -12.80
CA GLY A 232 2.84 -24.08 -12.79
C GLY A 232 3.44 -25.10 -13.77
N VAL A 233 4.25 -24.61 -14.71
CA VAL A 233 5.17 -25.47 -15.44
C VAL A 233 6.20 -25.91 -14.42
N VAL A 234 5.98 -27.09 -13.84
CA VAL A 234 7.03 -27.81 -13.11
C VAL A 234 8.13 -28.00 -14.14
N GLY A 235 9.25 -27.28 -13.98
CA GLY A 235 10.34 -27.31 -14.94
C GLY A 235 10.71 -28.76 -15.26
N ASP A 236 10.68 -29.10 -16.54
CA ASP A 236 11.14 -30.38 -17.05
C ASP A 236 12.58 -30.62 -16.57
N VAL A 237 12.73 -31.47 -15.56
CA VAL A 237 14.03 -32.04 -15.23
C VAL A 237 14.44 -32.89 -16.43
N PRO A 238 15.63 -32.69 -17.04
CA PRO A 238 16.03 -33.50 -18.18
C PRO A 238 16.18 -34.94 -17.71
N ALA A 239 15.32 -35.84 -18.19
CA ALA A 239 15.44 -37.26 -17.95
C ALA A 239 16.70 -37.77 -18.66
N GLY A 240 17.79 -37.86 -17.89
CA GLY A 240 18.99 -38.59 -18.26
C GLY A 240 18.66 -40.05 -18.57
N SER A 241 19.25 -40.53 -19.66
CA SER A 241 19.22 -41.91 -20.13
C SER A 241 19.60 -42.92 -19.04
N GLY A 242 18.79 -43.97 -18.87
CA GLY A 242 19.10 -45.12 -18.02
C GLY A 242 17.92 -46.08 -17.85
N GLY A 243 17.95 -47.20 -18.58
CA GLY A 243 16.87 -48.19 -18.60
C GLY A 243 16.72 -49.02 -17.31
N GLY A 244 15.59 -49.74 -17.23
CA GLY A 244 15.40 -50.83 -16.27
C GLY A 244 13.99 -50.93 -15.71
N HIS A 245 13.17 -51.80 -16.30
CA HIS A 245 11.94 -52.30 -15.68
C HIS A 245 12.22 -52.98 -14.33
N VAL A 246 11.48 -52.61 -13.30
CA VAL A 246 10.96 -53.54 -12.27
C VAL A 246 9.77 -52.91 -11.57
N GLY A 247 8.63 -53.62 -11.62
CA GLY A 247 7.41 -53.20 -10.97
C GLY A 247 7.45 -53.40 -9.46
N PHE A 248 6.77 -52.51 -8.74
CA PHE A 248 6.36 -52.75 -7.36
C PHE A 248 4.93 -52.27 -7.18
N LYS A 249 4.02 -53.23 -6.93
CA LYS A 249 2.68 -52.97 -6.43
C LYS A 249 2.81 -52.58 -4.95
N GLY A 250 2.39 -51.37 -4.59
CA GLY A 250 2.32 -50.92 -3.20
C GLY A 250 1.10 -50.03 -3.01
N SER A 251 0.17 -50.48 -2.17
CA SER A 251 -1.04 -49.78 -1.77
C SER A 251 -0.76 -48.36 -1.28
N ALA A 252 -1.40 -47.36 -1.89
CA ALA A 252 -1.42 -45.99 -1.38
C ALA A 252 -2.62 -45.83 -0.45
N THR A 253 -2.34 -45.77 0.85
CA THR A 253 -3.24 -45.20 1.85
C THR A 253 -3.48 -43.74 1.50
N ILE A 254 -4.72 -43.39 1.14
CA ILE A 254 -5.16 -42.01 0.93
C ILE A 254 -5.24 -41.34 2.29
N ILE A 255 -4.24 -40.51 2.62
CA ILE A 255 -4.37 -39.52 3.69
C ILE A 255 -5.04 -38.30 3.06
N LEU A 256 -6.34 -38.13 3.34
CA LEU A 256 -7.07 -36.91 3.06
C LEU A 256 -6.54 -35.81 4.00
N ILE A 257 -5.56 -35.04 3.53
CA ILE A 257 -5.25 -33.74 4.13
C ILE A 257 -6.25 -32.76 3.53
N SER A 258 -7.28 -32.44 4.29
CA SER A 258 -8.21 -31.36 4.00
C SER A 258 -7.49 -30.02 4.11
N SER A 259 -6.92 -29.53 3.02
CA SER A 259 -6.53 -28.12 2.89
C SER A 259 -7.80 -27.29 2.63
N PRO A 260 -8.06 -26.21 3.39
CA PRO A 260 -9.15 -25.30 3.07
C PRO A 260 -8.71 -24.42 1.90
N PHE A 261 -8.96 -24.88 0.67
CA PHE A 261 -9.15 -23.99 -0.45
C PHE A 261 -10.48 -23.29 -0.23
N MET A 262 -10.45 -22.06 0.28
CA MET A 262 -11.65 -21.24 0.43
C MET A 262 -11.62 -20.11 -0.59
N PHE A 263 -12.34 -20.36 -1.68
CA PHE A 263 -13.20 -19.43 -2.41
C PHE A 263 -12.62 -18.04 -2.74
N TRP A 264 -12.05 -17.93 -3.94
CA TRP A 264 -12.23 -16.75 -4.78
C TRP A 264 -13.60 -16.83 -5.44
N LEU A 265 -14.53 -15.95 -5.08
CA LEU A 265 -15.67 -15.52 -5.91
C LEU A 265 -16.38 -14.37 -5.21
N LEU A 266 -16.51 -13.27 -5.95
CA LEU A 266 -17.44 -12.15 -5.74
C LEU A 266 -17.09 -11.25 -4.55
N TRP A 267 -16.43 -10.12 -4.82
CA TRP A 267 -17.02 -8.77 -4.78
C TRP A 267 -16.07 -7.81 -5.52
#